data_AF-E1ZIS1-F1
#
_entry.id   AF-E1ZIS1-F1
#
_cell.length_a   1.000
_cell.length_b   1.000
_cell.length_c   1.000
_cell.angle_alpha   90.00
_cell.angle_beta   90.00
_cell.angle_gamma   90.00
#
_symmetry.space_group_name_H-M   'P 1'
#
loop_
_entity.id
_entity.type
_entity.pdbx_description
1 polymer ?
#
loop_
_entity_poly.entity_id
_entity_poly.type
_entity_poly.pdbx_seq_one_letter_code
_entity_poly.pdbx_strand_id
1 'polypeptide(L)'
;MEAATLGALSAGKPVGGIRIQREAGTTVRTASYLPPDSQVFCRYLSSRKVALVDSGVRMKESDRTAYLFLPGGLGTMDELFEILTLVQLKKLGSKYPVPVVLVDYDGFYGGLLQFLRACDTNGTVGAQELKDLIVAQDNAGVLDVLQNYYGVGQGVGGGPSPSKVYRASSYIRLGAQDGAGL
;
A
#
# COMPACT_ATOMS: atom_id res chain seq x y z
N MET A 1 9.50 7.67 -1.67
CA MET A 1 9.07 8.71 -0.70
C MET A 1 9.17 10.11 -1.31
N GLU A 2 10.34 10.52 -1.80
CA GLU A 2 10.52 11.84 -2.45
C GLU A 2 9.55 12.09 -3.61
N ALA A 3 9.46 11.18 -4.59
CA ALA A 3 8.57 11.34 -5.75
C ALA A 3 7.10 11.61 -5.37
N ALA A 4 6.55 10.86 -4.42
CA ALA A 4 5.20 11.07 -3.92
C ALA A 4 5.04 12.44 -3.23
N THR A 5 6.07 12.87 -2.49
CA THR A 5 6.08 14.18 -1.82
C THR A 5 6.09 15.32 -2.84
N LEU A 6 6.99 15.26 -3.84
CA LEU A 6 7.09 16.27 -4.88
C LEU A 6 5.83 16.35 -5.74
N GLY A 7 5.20 15.20 -6.04
CA GLY A 7 3.93 15.16 -6.76
C GLY A 7 2.81 15.89 -6.01
N ALA A 8 2.66 15.62 -4.71
CA ALA A 8 1.67 16.29 -3.86
C ALA A 8 1.93 17.80 -3.73
N LEU A 9 3.20 18.19 -3.50
CA LEU A 9 3.59 19.60 -3.44
C LEU A 9 3.31 20.33 -4.77
N SER A 10 3.62 19.70 -5.91
CA SER A 10 3.33 20.25 -7.24
C SER A 10 1.84 20.43 -7.50
N ALA A 11 1.00 19.59 -6.90
CA ALA A 11 -0.46 19.71 -6.92
C ALA A 11 -1.01 20.68 -5.86
N GLY A 12 -0.15 21.40 -5.13
CA GLY A 12 -0.55 22.32 -4.05
C GLY A 12 -1.23 21.62 -2.88
N LYS A 13 -0.93 20.33 -2.65
CA LYS A 13 -1.49 19.52 -1.55
C LYS A 13 -0.52 19.42 -0.38
N PRO A 14 -1.04 19.36 0.86
CA PRO A 14 -0.21 19.19 2.04
C PRO A 14 0.49 17.83 2.01
N VAL A 15 1.70 17.81 2.56
CA VAL A 15 2.51 16.60 2.73
C VAL A 15 2.95 16.51 4.19
N GLY A 16 3.16 15.30 4.67
CA GLY A 16 3.67 15.04 6.02
C GLY A 16 4.63 13.85 5.99
N GLY A 17 5.63 13.86 6.86
CA GLY A 17 6.59 12.77 6.97
C GLY A 17 6.81 12.33 8.41
N ILE A 18 6.67 11.04 8.68
CA ILE A 18 7.02 10.41 9.95
C ILE A 18 8.37 9.72 9.76
N ARG A 19 9.40 10.22 10.42
CA ARG A 19 10.80 9.97 10.08
C ARG A 19 11.53 9.24 11.20
N ILE A 20 12.62 8.59 10.84
CA ILE A 20 13.57 7.97 11.77
C ILE A 20 14.99 8.38 11.40
N GLN A 21 15.93 8.31 12.35
CA GLN A 21 17.30 8.82 12.17
C GLN A 21 18.07 8.14 11.04
N ARG A 22 17.84 6.84 10.85
CA ARG A 22 18.54 6.02 9.87
C ARG A 22 17.53 5.23 9.05
N GLU A 23 17.63 5.30 7.74
CA GLU A 23 16.85 4.49 6.80
C GLU A 23 17.82 3.84 5.81
N ALA A 24 17.59 2.56 5.50
CA ALA A 24 18.41 1.79 4.57
C ALA A 24 19.94 1.90 4.83
N GLY A 25 20.34 1.96 6.10
CA GLY A 25 21.75 2.06 6.51
C GLY A 25 22.34 3.47 6.49
N THR A 26 21.67 4.46 5.90
CA THR A 26 22.14 5.85 5.78
C THR A 26 21.53 6.76 6.85
N THR A 27 22.26 7.78 7.32
CA THR A 27 21.73 8.80 8.21
C THR A 27 20.89 9.79 7.41
N VAL A 28 19.57 9.81 7.61
CA VAL A 28 18.64 10.59 6.77
C VAL A 28 18.41 12.01 7.32
N ARG A 29 19.35 12.57 8.07
CA ARG A 29 19.14 13.87 8.76
C ARG A 29 18.80 15.02 7.80
N THR A 30 19.08 14.89 6.50
CA THR A 30 18.95 15.96 5.50
C THR A 30 18.12 15.55 4.28
N ALA A 31 17.03 14.80 4.44
CA ALA A 31 16.08 14.66 3.33
C ALA A 31 15.44 16.03 3.04
N SER A 32 15.81 16.65 1.92
CA SER A 32 15.48 18.02 1.52
C SER A 32 14.09 18.16 0.88
N TYR A 33 13.35 17.06 0.71
CA TYR A 33 12.10 17.05 -0.06
C TYR A 33 10.83 17.28 0.78
N LEU A 34 10.93 17.29 2.11
CA LEU A 34 9.81 17.59 3.01
C LEU A 34 9.92 19.02 3.56
N PRO A 35 8.83 19.79 3.61
CA PRO A 35 8.79 21.05 4.35
C PRO A 35 9.24 20.88 5.81
N PRO A 36 9.99 21.82 6.40
CA PRO A 36 10.49 21.72 7.78
C PRO A 36 9.38 21.52 8.84
N ASP A 37 8.24 22.18 8.65
CA ASP A 37 7.13 22.16 9.62
C ASP A 37 6.15 21.00 9.41
N SER A 38 6.45 20.10 8.48
CA SER A 38 5.60 18.96 8.13
C SER A 38 6.26 17.61 8.40
N GLN A 39 7.13 17.56 9.41
CA GLN A 39 7.88 16.35 9.76
C GLN A 39 7.78 16.07 11.26
N VAL A 40 7.59 14.80 11.58
CA VAL A 40 7.73 14.28 12.94
C VAL A 40 8.86 13.28 12.96
N PHE A 41 9.72 13.37 13.97
CA PHE A 41 10.85 12.48 14.11
C PHE A 41 10.64 11.51 15.27
N CYS A 42 10.72 10.22 14.98
CA CYS A 42 10.64 9.14 15.95
C CYS A 42 12.04 8.60 16.25
N ARG A 43 12.37 8.49 17.53
CA ARG A 43 13.60 7.84 17.98
C ARG A 43 13.57 6.33 17.75
N TYR A 44 12.42 5.71 17.97
CA TYR A 44 12.23 4.26 17.87
C TYR A 44 11.35 3.90 16.68
N LEU A 45 11.67 2.80 16.01
CA LEU A 45 10.91 2.30 14.86
C LEU A 45 9.47 1.94 15.25
N SER A 46 9.27 1.37 16.43
CA SER A 46 7.93 1.04 16.94
C SER A 46 7.02 2.25 17.05
N SER A 47 7.51 3.38 17.58
CA SER A 47 6.73 4.62 17.66
C SER A 47 6.38 5.17 16.28
N ARG A 48 7.30 5.05 15.32
CA ARG A 48 7.06 5.46 13.93
C ARG A 48 5.96 4.63 13.28
N LYS A 49 6.01 3.31 13.48
CA LYS A 49 5.03 2.35 12.98
C LYS A 49 3.63 2.63 13.52
N VAL A 50 3.51 2.82 14.84
CA VAL A 50 2.24 3.24 15.46
C VAL A 50 1.70 4.51 14.82
N ALA A 51 2.54 5.53 14.65
CA ALA A 51 2.12 6.79 14.05
C ALA A 51 1.71 6.64 12.56
N LEU A 52 2.37 5.76 11.79
CA LEU A 52 1.99 5.43 10.42
C LEU A 52 0.61 4.76 10.38
N VAL A 53 0.39 3.75 11.22
CA VAL A 53 -0.88 3.03 11.34
C VAL A 53 -2.00 4.00 11.73
N ASP A 54 -1.78 4.83 12.75
CA ASP A 54 -2.80 5.78 13.21
C ASP A 54 -3.15 6.81 12.14
N SER A 55 -2.19 7.22 11.30
CA SER A 55 -2.41 8.20 10.23
C SER A 55 -3.38 7.73 9.13
N GLY A 56 -3.51 6.42 8.94
CA GLY A 56 -4.43 5.85 7.95
C GLY A 56 -5.74 5.32 8.54
N VAL A 57 -5.94 5.37 9.86
CA VAL A 57 -7.21 4.96 10.48
C VAL A 57 -8.34 5.92 10.09
N ARG A 58 -9.49 5.35 9.71
CA ARG A 58 -10.71 6.11 9.44
C ARG A 58 -11.57 6.15 10.70
N MET A 59 -11.99 7.35 11.11
CA MET A 59 -12.81 7.58 12.30
C MET A 59 -14.28 7.77 11.96
N LYS A 60 -14.58 8.16 10.72
CA LYS A 60 -15.93 8.31 10.17
C LYS A 60 -15.98 7.90 8.71
N GLU A 61 -17.18 7.66 8.21
CA GLU A 61 -17.42 7.22 6.83
C GLU A 61 -16.92 8.22 5.78
N SER A 62 -16.96 9.52 6.07
CA SER A 62 -16.48 10.56 5.16
C SER A 62 -14.96 10.68 5.07
N ASP A 63 -14.20 10.03 5.97
CA ASP A 63 -12.74 9.98 5.86
C ASP A 63 -12.34 9.09 4.68
N ARG A 64 -11.28 9.50 3.96
CA ARG A 64 -10.74 8.79 2.80
C ARG A 64 -9.23 8.68 2.94
N THR A 65 -8.75 7.56 3.46
CA THR A 65 -7.32 7.25 3.68
C THR A 65 -6.95 5.98 2.93
N ALA A 66 -5.73 5.84 2.46
CA ALA A 66 -5.31 4.62 1.78
C ALA A 66 -3.85 4.32 2.11
N TYR A 67 -3.50 3.04 2.14
CA TYR A 67 -2.12 2.61 2.21
C TYR A 67 -1.66 2.21 0.80
N LEU A 68 -0.65 2.91 0.29
CA LEU A 68 -0.06 2.66 -1.02
C LEU A 68 1.39 2.20 -0.83
N PHE A 69 1.68 0.98 -1.27
CA PHE A 69 3.00 0.38 -1.20
C PHE A 69 3.64 0.39 -2.59
N LEU A 70 4.48 1.39 -2.84
CA LEU A 70 5.27 1.52 -4.06
C LEU A 70 6.54 0.64 -3.97
N PRO A 71 7.17 0.28 -5.11
CA PRO A 71 8.39 -0.51 -5.14
C PRO A 71 9.43 -0.06 -4.11
N GLY A 72 9.86 -1.00 -3.28
CA GLY A 72 10.72 -0.73 -2.14
C GLY A 72 11.30 -2.00 -1.53
N GLY A 73 12.28 -1.81 -0.64
CA GLY A 73 13.01 -2.90 0.01
C GLY A 73 12.36 -3.41 1.30
N LEU A 74 13.18 -3.98 2.18
CA LEU A 74 12.76 -4.59 3.45
C LEU A 74 11.87 -3.69 4.32
N GLY A 75 12.18 -2.41 4.43
CA GLY A 75 11.36 -1.48 5.22
C GLY A 75 9.94 -1.32 4.66
N THR A 76 9.79 -1.29 3.34
CA THR A 76 8.46 -1.22 2.70
C THR A 76 7.68 -2.52 2.91
N MET A 77 8.36 -3.66 2.79
CA MET A 77 7.75 -4.98 3.03
C MET A 77 7.34 -5.16 4.50
N ASP A 78 8.17 -4.71 5.44
CA ASP A 78 7.86 -4.72 6.87
C ASP A 78 6.55 -3.97 7.18
N GLU A 79 6.40 -2.73 6.67
CA GLU A 79 5.17 -1.96 6.83
C GLU A 79 3.97 -2.59 6.10
N LEU A 80 4.18 -3.18 4.91
CA LEU A 80 3.13 -3.88 4.17
C LEU A 80 2.56 -5.04 4.99
N PHE A 81 3.42 -5.91 5.50
CA PHE A 81 3.00 -7.07 6.28
C PHE A 81 2.37 -6.66 7.61
N GLU A 82 2.85 -5.60 8.24
CA GLU A 82 2.23 -5.06 9.47
C GLU A 82 0.80 -4.58 9.21
N ILE A 83 0.58 -3.78 8.16
CA ILE A 83 -0.76 -3.31 7.78
C ILE A 83 -1.68 -4.48 7.42
N LEU A 84 -1.21 -5.46 6.64
CA LEU A 84 -2.00 -6.65 6.30
C LEU A 84 -2.38 -7.46 7.54
N THR A 85 -1.45 -7.65 8.48
CA THR A 85 -1.71 -8.34 9.75
C THR A 85 -2.74 -7.57 10.60
N LEU A 86 -2.67 -6.24 10.64
CA LEU A 86 -3.64 -5.43 11.38
C LEU A 86 -5.05 -5.48 10.77
N VAL A 87 -5.16 -5.55 9.44
CA VAL A 87 -6.44 -5.77 8.74
C VAL A 87 -6.99 -7.17 9.06
N GLN A 88 -6.15 -8.20 8.97
CA GLN A 88 -6.51 -9.59 9.32
C GLN A 88 -7.04 -9.69 10.75
N LEU A 89 -6.36 -9.07 11.72
CA LEU A 89 -6.75 -9.04 13.13
C LEU A 89 -7.94 -8.10 13.41
N LYS A 90 -8.51 -7.46 12.39
CA LYS A 90 -9.58 -6.45 12.50
C LYS A 90 -9.23 -5.30 13.45
N LYS A 91 -7.94 -4.98 13.57
CA LYS A 91 -7.43 -3.81 14.31
C LYS A 91 -7.41 -2.56 13.45
N LEU A 92 -7.29 -2.74 12.12
CA LEU A 92 -7.42 -1.69 11.13
C LEU A 92 -8.62 -1.98 10.23
N GLY A 93 -9.42 -0.95 9.96
CA GLY A 93 -10.50 -1.04 8.96
C GLY A 93 -11.76 -1.82 9.39
N SER A 94 -11.86 -2.25 10.65
CA SER A 94 -12.98 -3.10 11.11
C SER A 94 -14.35 -2.42 11.12
N LYS A 95 -14.37 -1.12 11.45
CA LYS A 95 -15.59 -0.28 11.36
C LYS A 95 -15.70 0.42 10.01
N TYR A 96 -14.60 1.01 9.54
CA TYR A 96 -14.51 1.73 8.27
C TYR A 96 -13.32 1.18 7.48
N PRO A 97 -13.55 0.32 6.48
CA PRO A 97 -12.49 -0.33 5.71
C PRO A 97 -11.50 0.65 5.07
N VAL A 98 -10.22 0.28 5.02
CA VAL A 98 -9.15 1.09 4.42
C VAL A 98 -8.54 0.29 3.28
N PRO A 99 -8.46 0.83 2.04
CA PRO A 99 -7.84 0.12 0.93
C PRO A 99 -6.33 0.04 1.13
N VAL A 100 -5.80 -1.17 0.93
CA VAL A 100 -4.37 -1.48 0.93
C VAL A 100 -3.99 -1.85 -0.49
N VAL A 101 -3.14 -1.03 -1.12
CA VAL A 101 -2.78 -1.16 -2.53
C VAL A 101 -1.27 -1.38 -2.67
N LEU A 102 -0.90 -2.48 -3.30
CA LEU A 102 0.44 -2.75 -3.79
C LEU A 102 0.55 -2.21 -5.21
N VAL A 103 1.49 -1.29 -5.44
CA VAL A 103 1.70 -0.67 -6.74
C VAL A 103 2.82 -1.43 -7.46
N ASP A 104 2.44 -2.31 -8.37
CA ASP A 104 3.31 -3.27 -9.04
C ASP A 104 3.80 -2.74 -10.40
N TYR A 105 4.62 -1.68 -10.34
CA TYR A 105 5.27 -1.14 -11.53
C TYR A 105 6.18 -2.19 -12.16
N ASP A 106 5.99 -2.45 -13.45
CA ASP A 106 6.80 -3.36 -14.26
C ASP A 106 6.96 -4.77 -13.67
N GLY A 107 6.02 -5.21 -12.82
CA GLY A 107 6.05 -6.53 -12.18
C GLY A 107 7.07 -6.67 -11.03
N PHE A 108 7.53 -5.56 -10.45
CA PHE A 108 8.50 -5.55 -9.33
C PHE A 108 8.16 -6.53 -8.19
N TYR A 109 6.88 -6.67 -7.85
CA TYR A 109 6.40 -7.53 -6.77
C TYR A 109 6.05 -8.95 -7.20
N GLY A 110 6.33 -9.35 -8.45
CA GLY A 110 6.00 -10.68 -8.96
C GLY A 110 6.51 -11.82 -8.07
N GLY A 111 7.75 -11.74 -7.59
CA GLY A 111 8.32 -12.73 -6.66
C GLY A 111 7.62 -12.75 -5.29
N LEU A 112 7.24 -11.59 -4.75
CA LEU A 112 6.48 -11.50 -3.50
C LEU A 112 5.09 -12.12 -3.65
N LEU A 113 4.40 -11.84 -4.77
CA LEU A 113 3.09 -12.41 -5.05
C LEU A 113 3.16 -13.93 -5.24
N GLN A 114 4.26 -14.46 -5.79
CA GLN A 114 4.51 -15.90 -5.85
C GLN A 114 4.79 -16.50 -4.47
N PHE A 115 5.52 -15.79 -3.60
CA PHE A 115 5.72 -16.23 -2.22
C PHE A 115 4.39 -16.29 -1.44
N LEU A 116 3.56 -15.25 -1.54
CA LEU A 116 2.23 -15.23 -0.91
C LEU A 116 1.32 -16.35 -1.41
N ARG A 117 1.43 -16.72 -2.69
CA ARG A 117 0.78 -17.91 -3.25
C ARG A 117 1.21 -19.19 -2.53
N ALA A 118 2.52 -19.39 -2.38
CA ALA A 118 3.04 -20.58 -1.71
C ALA A 118 2.58 -20.63 -0.24
N CYS A 119 2.47 -19.49 0.43
CA CYS A 119 1.90 -19.41 1.78
C CYS A 119 0.42 -19.82 1.82
N ASP A 120 -0.39 -19.38 0.85
CA ASP A 120 -1.80 -19.81 0.72
C ASP A 120 -1.90 -21.32 0.49
N THR A 121 -1.11 -21.86 -0.44
CA THR A 121 -1.05 -23.32 -0.70
C THR A 121 -0.64 -24.11 0.54
N ASN A 122 0.28 -23.59 1.35
CA ASN A 122 0.75 -24.22 2.58
C ASN A 122 -0.18 -23.95 3.79
N GLY A 123 -1.27 -23.19 3.61
CA GLY A 123 -2.24 -22.87 4.65
C GLY A 123 -1.75 -21.89 5.71
N THR A 124 -0.67 -21.15 5.45
CA THR A 124 -0.10 -20.17 6.40
C THR A 124 -0.63 -18.76 6.22
N VAL A 125 -1.19 -18.44 5.05
CA VAL A 125 -1.92 -17.20 4.77
C VAL A 125 -3.29 -17.58 4.23
N GLY A 126 -4.36 -16.99 4.79
CA GLY A 126 -5.71 -17.32 4.35
C GLY A 126 -6.09 -16.63 3.05
N ALA A 127 -6.84 -17.33 2.17
CA ALA A 127 -7.38 -16.74 0.95
C ALA A 127 -8.22 -15.46 1.17
N GLN A 128 -8.75 -15.24 2.37
CA GLN A 128 -9.46 -14.00 2.72
C GLN A 128 -8.49 -12.82 2.93
N GLU A 129 -7.31 -13.06 3.50
CA GLU A 129 -6.29 -12.05 3.77
C GLU A 129 -5.73 -11.47 2.45
N LEU A 130 -5.58 -12.33 1.44
CA LEU A 130 -5.09 -11.94 0.11
C LEU A 130 -6.16 -11.28 -0.77
N LYS A 131 -7.44 -11.31 -0.38
CA LYS A 131 -8.48 -10.52 -1.06
C LYS A 131 -8.42 -9.04 -0.69
N ASP A 132 -7.96 -8.74 0.53
CA ASP A 132 -7.90 -7.38 1.03
C ASP A 132 -6.71 -6.60 0.44
N LEU A 133 -5.69 -7.31 -0.07
CA LEU A 133 -4.59 -6.73 -0.85
C LEU A 133 -5.01 -6.50 -2.32
N ILE A 134 -5.07 -5.23 -2.70
CA ILE A 134 -5.31 -4.80 -4.08
C ILE A 134 -3.97 -4.60 -4.77
N VAL A 135 -3.83 -5.04 -6.02
CA VAL A 135 -2.65 -4.81 -6.85
C VAL A 135 -3.04 -3.89 -8.01
N ALA A 136 -2.28 -2.82 -8.21
CA ALA A 136 -2.43 -1.91 -9.33
C ALA A 136 -1.07 -1.75 -10.04
N GLN A 137 -1.05 -1.82 -11.36
CA GLN A 137 0.21 -1.81 -12.13
C GLN A 137 0.75 -0.40 -12.44
N ASP A 138 -0.09 0.63 -12.31
CA ASP A 138 0.29 2.02 -12.57
C ASP A 138 -0.55 3.03 -11.78
N ASN A 139 -0.19 4.31 -11.88
CA ASN A 139 -0.89 5.42 -11.23
C ASN A 139 -2.37 5.52 -11.62
N ALA A 140 -2.72 5.19 -12.87
CA ALA A 140 -4.10 5.26 -13.33
C ALA A 140 -4.94 4.17 -12.66
N GLY A 141 -4.42 2.94 -12.57
CA GLY A 141 -5.05 1.85 -11.84
C GLY A 141 -5.20 2.14 -10.35
N VAL A 142 -4.21 2.80 -9.73
CA VAL A 142 -4.35 3.27 -8.33
C VAL A 142 -5.51 4.27 -8.19
N LEU A 143 -5.61 5.24 -9.10
CA LEU A 143 -6.69 6.23 -9.07
C LEU A 143 -8.07 5.56 -9.25
N ASP A 144 -8.20 4.65 -10.20
CA ASP A 144 -9.42 3.87 -10.44
C ASP A 144 -9.84 3.09 -9.19
N VAL A 145 -8.89 2.44 -8.52
CA VAL A 145 -9.14 1.72 -7.26
C VAL A 145 -9.73 2.67 -6.22
N LEU A 146 -9.11 3.83 -6.00
CA LEU A 146 -9.54 4.76 -4.95
C LEU A 146 -10.88 5.42 -5.27
N GLN A 147 -11.11 5.80 -6.53
CA GLN A 147 -12.39 6.38 -6.97
C GLN A 147 -13.54 5.41 -6.78
N ASN A 148 -13.36 4.15 -7.21
CA ASN A 148 -14.38 3.11 -7.05
C ASN A 148 -14.59 2.75 -5.57
N TYR A 149 -13.52 2.63 -4.79
CA TYR A 149 -13.60 2.28 -3.37
C TYR A 149 -14.38 3.32 -2.56
N TYR A 150 -14.21 4.61 -2.87
CA TYR A 150 -14.84 5.71 -2.15
C TYR A 150 -16.08 6.31 -2.84
N GLY A 151 -16.49 5.77 -3.99
CA GLY A 151 -17.61 6.28 -4.77
C GLY A 151 -17.42 7.74 -5.23
N VAL A 152 -16.19 8.15 -5.55
CA VAL A 152 -15.87 9.52 -5.92
C VAL A 152 -15.69 9.63 -7.43
N GLY A 153 -16.63 10.32 -8.08
CA GLY A 153 -16.50 10.90 -9.43
C GLY A 153 -16.01 9.96 -10.52
N GLN A 154 -16.92 9.40 -11.30
CA GLN A 154 -16.63 9.09 -12.70
C GLN A 154 -16.69 10.40 -13.51
N GLY A 155 -15.63 11.19 -13.44
CA GLY A 155 -15.52 12.49 -14.11
C GLY A 155 -14.62 12.43 -15.33
N VAL A 156 -15.24 12.29 -16.51
CA VAL A 156 -14.75 12.60 -17.87
C VAL A 156 -13.32 12.13 -18.22
N GLY A 157 -13.23 10.99 -18.93
CA GLY A 157 -12.09 10.67 -19.79
C GLY A 157 -11.35 9.39 -19.47
N GLY A 158 -12.03 8.25 -19.62
CA GLY A 158 -11.45 6.91 -19.51
C GLY A 158 -12.14 6.11 -18.41
N GLY A 159 -13.12 5.28 -18.79
CA GLY A 159 -13.58 4.23 -17.89
C GLY A 159 -12.39 3.33 -17.49
N PRO A 160 -12.47 2.62 -16.35
CA PRO A 160 -11.36 1.84 -15.85
C PRO A 160 -10.86 0.95 -16.97
N SER A 161 -9.58 1.03 -17.33
CA SER A 161 -8.99 0.03 -18.21
C SER A 161 -8.98 -1.26 -17.41
N PRO A 162 -9.86 -2.24 -17.68
CA PRO A 162 -10.11 -3.36 -16.78
C PRO A 162 -8.93 -4.36 -16.75
N SER A 163 -7.80 -4.04 -17.38
CA SER A 163 -6.63 -4.91 -17.55
C SER A 163 -5.48 -4.66 -16.58
N LYS A 164 -5.56 -3.68 -15.67
CA LYS A 164 -4.38 -3.24 -14.86
C LYS A 164 -4.53 -3.28 -13.33
N VAL A 165 -5.66 -3.77 -12.83
CA VAL A 165 -5.97 -3.88 -11.40
C VAL A 165 -6.54 -5.26 -11.10
N TYR A 166 -6.04 -5.91 -10.06
CA TYR A 166 -6.56 -7.20 -9.61
C TYR A 166 -6.40 -7.38 -8.09
N ARG A 167 -7.13 -8.34 -7.52
CA ARG A 167 -6.90 -8.80 -6.14
C ARG A 167 -5.72 -9.76 -6.14
N ALA A 168 -4.85 -9.71 -5.13
CA ALA A 168 -3.73 -10.65 -5.05
C ALA A 168 -4.22 -12.12 -5.10
N SER A 169 -5.38 -12.41 -4.51
CA SER A 169 -6.05 -13.71 -4.61
C SER A 169 -6.36 -14.16 -6.05
N SER A 170 -6.64 -13.23 -6.98
CA SER A 170 -6.93 -13.54 -8.39
C SER A 170 -5.66 -13.95 -9.14
N TYR A 171 -4.55 -13.25 -8.89
CA TYR A 171 -3.24 -13.64 -9.41
C TYR A 171 -2.89 -15.06 -8.98
N ILE A 172 -3.08 -15.35 -7.68
CA ILE A 172 -2.85 -16.66 -7.05
C ILE A 172 -3.66 -17.79 -7.69
N ARG A 173 -4.88 -17.53 -8.16
CA ARG A 173 -5.68 -18.56 -8.84
C ARG A 173 -5.25 -18.80 -10.29
N LEU A 174 -4.85 -17.76 -11.02
CA LEU A 174 -4.50 -17.86 -12.44
C LEU A 174 -3.29 -18.77 -12.68
N GLY A 175 -2.15 -18.51 -12.01
CA GLY A 175 -0.98 -19.39 -12.16
C GLY A 175 -1.08 -20.77 -11.47
N ALA A 176 -2.20 -21.10 -10.82
CA ALA A 176 -2.44 -22.45 -10.30
C ALA A 176 -2.93 -23.40 -11.42
N GLN A 177 -3.42 -22.85 -12.53
CA GLN A 177 -3.78 -23.61 -13.72
C GLN A 177 -2.57 -23.91 -14.63
N ASP A 178 -1.47 -23.16 -14.50
CA ASP A 178 -0.23 -23.38 -15.26
C ASP A 178 0.74 -24.38 -14.58
N GLY A 179 0.34 -24.99 -13.47
CA GLY A 179 1.16 -25.86 -12.62
C GLY A 179 1.04 -27.37 -12.87
N ALA A 180 0.61 -27.80 -14.06
CA ALA A 180 0.74 -29.20 -14.47
C ALA A 180 2.14 -29.44 -15.06
N GLY A 181 3.14 -29.65 -14.20
CA GLY A 181 4.45 -30.14 -14.62
C GLY A 181 5.63 -29.55 -13.87
N LEU A 182 5.95 -30.17 -12.73
CA LEU A 182 7.31 -30.46 -12.29
C LEU A 182 7.33 -31.89 -11.76
#